data_AF-A0A1B4YA29-F1
#
_entry.id   AF-A0A1B4YA29-F1
#
_cell.length_a   1.000
_cell.length_b   1.000
_cell.length_c   1.000
_cell.angle_alpha   90.00
_cell.angle_beta   90.00
_cell.angle_gamma   90.00
#
_symmetry.space_group_name_H-M   'P 1'
#
loop_
_entity.id
_entity.type
_entity.pdbx_description
1 polymer ?
#
loop_
_entity_poly.entity_id
_entity_poly.type
_entity_poly.pdbx_seq_one_letter_code
_entity_poly.pdbx_strand_id
1 'polypeptide(L)'
;MVAGTAVKSGGPVPPEANVALLDPGNYPRKPRPPLGTAANENAGRRLEAVRMANAVVGPWEVDPALISVRGEQAPTTVLPTLGSLSVLVFGAALAADAARHDFLLGFTSGRASVPPPAGQPAPRNKPKILDNAVLRFASPADAAAAAAAMAGARAPKRLAAATTRGSDGTSPRRNAVRA
;
A
#
# COMPACT_ATOMS: atom_id res chain seq x y z
N MET A 1 20.66 -19.55 -11.62
CA MET A 1 19.45 -20.22 -12.15
C MET A 1 19.92 -21.44 -12.92
N VAL A 2 19.49 -22.64 -12.55
CA VAL A 2 19.73 -23.85 -13.36
C VAL A 2 18.60 -23.92 -14.37
N ALA A 3 18.89 -23.61 -15.63
CA ALA A 3 17.93 -23.78 -16.72
C ALA A 3 17.93 -25.25 -17.13
N GLY A 4 16.90 -26.00 -16.72
CA GLY A 4 16.63 -27.33 -17.24
C GLY A 4 15.77 -27.24 -18.48
N THR A 5 16.24 -27.80 -19.60
CA THR A 5 15.45 -27.99 -20.82
C THR A 5 14.87 -29.40 -20.81
N ALA A 6 13.54 -29.50 -20.84
CA ALA A 6 12.88 -30.80 -20.97
C ALA A 6 13.16 -31.34 -22.38
N VAL A 7 13.86 -32.47 -22.47
CA VAL A 7 14.12 -33.16 -23.73
C VAL A 7 13.19 -34.36 -23.81
N LYS A 8 12.36 -34.43 -24.85
CA LYS A 8 11.52 -35.59 -25.13
C LYS A 8 12.42 -36.79 -25.47
N SER A 9 12.15 -37.97 -24.91
CA SER A 9 12.87 -39.18 -25.33
C SER A 9 12.66 -39.43 -26.83
N GLY A 10 13.73 -39.80 -27.54
CA GLY A 10 13.77 -39.88 -29.02
C GLY A 10 12.97 -41.04 -29.65
N GLY A 11 11.86 -41.44 -29.06
CA GLY A 11 10.97 -42.49 -29.57
C GLY A 11 9.78 -41.94 -30.38
N PRO A 12 9.03 -42.84 -31.05
CA PRO A 12 7.79 -42.46 -31.74
C PRO A 12 6.89 -41.68 -30.80
N VAL A 13 6.35 -40.55 -31.26
CA VAL A 13 5.39 -39.77 -30.48
C VAL A 13 4.14 -40.61 -30.32
N PRO A 14 3.78 -41.06 -29.10
CA PRO A 14 2.48 -41.68 -28.89
C PRO A 14 1.42 -40.64 -29.27
N PRO A 15 0.33 -41.02 -29.97
CA PRO A 15 -0.71 -40.09 -30.37
C PRO A 15 -1.31 -39.33 -29.18
N GLU A 16 -1.25 -39.91 -27.98
CA GLU A 16 -1.61 -39.27 -26.71
C GLU A 16 -0.70 -39.75 -25.57
N ALA A 17 -0.52 -38.93 -24.53
CA ALA A 17 0.16 -39.35 -23.31
C ALA A 17 -0.62 -40.48 -22.63
N ASN A 18 0.01 -41.64 -22.43
CA ASN A 18 -0.61 -42.73 -21.70
C ASN A 18 -0.65 -42.40 -20.19
N VAL A 19 -1.77 -41.83 -19.74
CA VAL A 19 -1.98 -41.44 -18.35
C VAL A 19 -1.90 -42.61 -17.36
N ALA A 20 -2.04 -43.85 -17.82
CA ALA A 20 -1.88 -45.04 -16.98
C ALA A 20 -0.40 -45.34 -16.64
N LEU A 21 0.55 -44.76 -17.38
CA LEU A 21 1.99 -44.84 -17.07
C LEU A 21 2.46 -43.69 -16.18
N LEU A 22 1.60 -42.71 -15.87
CA LEU A 22 1.94 -41.64 -14.95
C LEU A 22 1.78 -42.13 -13.52
N ASP A 23 2.88 -42.22 -12.79
CA ASP A 23 2.90 -42.50 -11.36
C ASP A 23 3.03 -41.18 -10.58
N PRO A 24 1.95 -40.69 -9.94
CA PRO A 24 2.01 -39.50 -9.12
C PRO A 24 2.53 -39.79 -7.71
N GLY A 25 2.99 -41.01 -7.39
CA GLY A 25 3.48 -41.37 -6.07
C GLY A 25 2.48 -41.04 -4.96
N ASN A 26 2.92 -40.28 -3.96
CA ASN A 26 2.08 -39.90 -2.81
C ASN A 26 1.25 -38.61 -3.04
N TYR A 27 1.17 -38.10 -4.27
CA TYR A 27 0.36 -36.92 -4.56
C TYR A 27 -1.14 -37.27 -4.62
N PRO A 28 -2.03 -36.41 -4.07
CA PRO A 28 -3.47 -36.61 -4.17
C PRO A 28 -3.93 -36.63 -5.63
N ARG A 29 -4.51 -37.75 -6.06
CA ARG A 29 -5.05 -37.92 -7.43
C ARG A 29 -6.51 -37.48 -7.56
N LYS A 30 -7.22 -37.31 -6.44
CA LYS A 30 -8.60 -36.86 -6.45
C LYS A 30 -8.61 -35.34 -6.60
N PRO A 31 -9.34 -34.77 -7.58
CA PRO A 31 -9.56 -33.34 -7.64
C PRO A 31 -10.04 -32.83 -6.29
N ARG A 32 -9.52 -31.68 -5.87
CA ARG A 32 -10.03 -31.01 -4.66
C ARG A 32 -11.54 -30.76 -4.86
N PRO A 33 -12.38 -30.96 -3.83
CA PRO A 33 -13.77 -30.51 -3.88
C PRO A 33 -13.87 -29.05 -4.33
N PRO A 34 -15.00 -28.63 -4.93
CA PRO A 34 -15.23 -27.23 -5.25
C PRO A 34 -14.94 -26.35 -4.02
N LEU A 35 -14.37 -25.16 -4.26
CA LEU A 35 -13.96 -24.22 -3.20
C LEU A 35 -15.10 -23.77 -2.26
N GLY A 36 -16.35 -24.06 -2.64
CA GLY A 36 -17.54 -23.65 -1.89
C GLY A 36 -17.84 -22.16 -2.06
N THR A 37 -18.93 -21.73 -1.43
CA THR A 37 -19.26 -20.31 -1.27
C THR A 37 -18.60 -19.76 0.00
N ALA A 38 -18.36 -18.45 0.04
CA ALA A 38 -17.92 -17.82 1.28
C ALA A 38 -18.97 -18.03 2.38
N ALA A 39 -18.53 -18.41 3.58
CA ALA A 39 -19.42 -18.74 4.68
C ALA A 39 -20.32 -17.57 5.13
N ASN A 40 -19.86 -16.34 4.92
CA ASN A 40 -20.59 -15.10 5.16
C ASN A 40 -19.91 -13.94 4.42
N GLU A 41 -20.53 -12.76 4.48
CA GLU A 41 -20.02 -11.55 3.82
C GLU A 41 -18.60 -11.17 4.28
N ASN A 42 -18.30 -11.26 5.57
CA ASN A 42 -16.97 -10.92 6.11
C ASN A 42 -15.88 -11.88 5.56
N ALA A 43 -16.19 -13.17 5.45
CA ALA A 43 -15.30 -14.13 4.80
C ALA A 43 -15.11 -13.78 3.31
N GLY A 44 -16.18 -13.37 2.62
CA GLY A 44 -16.12 -12.89 1.24
C GLY A 44 -15.24 -11.65 1.08
N ARG A 45 -15.39 -10.65 1.97
CA ARG A 45 -14.59 -9.42 1.95
C ARG A 45 -13.10 -9.71 2.12
N ARG A 46 -12.74 -10.62 3.03
CA ARG A 46 -11.34 -11.03 3.22
C ARG A 46 -10.78 -11.72 1.97
N LEU A 47 -11.53 -12.62 1.36
CA LEU A 47 -11.10 -13.30 0.14
C LEU A 47 -10.87 -12.31 -1.01
N GLU A 48 -11.80 -11.36 -1.19
CA GLU A 48 -11.68 -10.34 -2.23
C GLU A 48 -10.52 -9.38 -1.95
N ALA A 49 -10.27 -9.05 -0.68
CA ALA A 49 -9.13 -8.22 -0.28
C ALA A 49 -7.80 -8.91 -0.63
N VAL A 50 -7.68 -10.22 -0.37
CA VAL A 50 -6.47 -10.97 -0.76
C VAL A 50 -6.26 -10.94 -2.28
N ARG A 51 -7.32 -11.01 -3.09
CA ARG A 51 -7.19 -10.92 -4.56
C ARG A 51 -6.65 -9.58 -5.03
N MET A 52 -6.86 -8.51 -4.26
CA MET A 52 -6.33 -7.18 -4.56
C MET A 52 -4.81 -7.08 -4.32
N ALA A 53 -4.17 -8.06 -3.66
CA ALA A 53 -2.74 -8.02 -3.37
C ALA A 53 -1.87 -7.82 -4.61
N ASN A 54 -2.28 -8.37 -5.76
CA ASN A 54 -1.56 -8.21 -7.04
C ASN A 54 -1.59 -6.78 -7.59
N ALA A 55 -2.44 -5.91 -7.06
CA ALA A 55 -2.54 -4.50 -7.43
C ALA A 55 -1.80 -3.58 -6.45
N VAL A 56 -1.12 -4.12 -5.44
CA VAL A 56 -0.45 -3.33 -4.40
C VAL A 56 1.07 -3.40 -4.57
N VAL A 57 1.67 -2.24 -4.80
CA VAL A 57 3.13 -2.08 -4.90
C VAL A 57 3.79 -2.30 -3.54
N GLY A 58 4.87 -3.09 -3.51
CA GLY A 58 5.68 -3.23 -2.30
C GLY A 58 6.44 -1.93 -1.99
N PRO A 59 6.49 -1.45 -0.74
CA PRO A 59 7.25 -0.23 -0.40
C PRO A 59 8.73 -0.27 -0.81
N TRP A 60 9.36 -1.44 -0.86
CA TRP A 60 10.74 -1.64 -1.32
C TRP A 60 10.93 -1.36 -2.82
N GLU A 61 9.86 -1.41 -3.62
CA GLU A 61 9.87 -1.03 -5.04
C GLU A 61 9.89 0.50 -5.21
N VAL A 62 9.44 1.24 -4.18
CA VAL A 62 9.44 2.71 -4.15
C VAL A 62 10.75 3.25 -3.55
N ASP A 63 11.20 2.69 -2.42
CA ASP A 63 12.47 3.01 -1.76
C ASP A 63 13.12 1.71 -1.25
N PRO A 64 14.26 1.27 -1.83
CA PRO A 64 14.93 0.03 -1.44
C PRO A 64 15.34 -0.06 0.04
N ALA A 65 15.36 1.05 0.79
CA ALA A 65 15.62 1.04 2.23
C ALA A 65 14.41 0.59 3.08
N LEU A 66 13.21 0.52 2.50
CA LEU A 66 11.96 0.14 3.15
C LEU A 66 11.72 -1.37 3.12
N ILE A 67 12.52 -2.10 3.91
CA ILE A 67 12.47 -3.57 3.95
C ILE A 67 12.06 -4.13 5.31
N SER A 68 11.95 -3.29 6.33
CA SER A 68 11.63 -3.74 7.69
C SER A 68 10.12 -3.78 7.93
N VAL A 69 9.66 -4.79 8.68
CA VAL A 69 8.32 -4.81 9.27
C VAL A 69 8.31 -4.29 10.71
N ARG A 70 9.49 -3.95 11.27
CA ARG A 70 9.59 -3.51 12.67
C ARG A 70 9.10 -2.07 12.80
N GLY A 71 8.10 -1.86 13.65
CA GLY A 71 7.45 -0.55 13.83
C GLY A 71 6.36 -0.25 12.78
N GLU A 72 6.17 -1.15 11.81
CA GLU A 72 5.04 -1.14 10.88
C GLU A 72 3.85 -1.88 11.50
N GLN A 73 2.66 -1.29 11.46
CA GLN A 73 1.43 -1.86 11.99
C GLN A 73 0.68 -2.68 10.93
N ALA A 74 0.86 -2.36 9.65
CA ALA A 74 0.12 -2.93 8.54
C ALA A 74 1.04 -3.54 7.45
N PRO A 75 1.97 -4.46 7.81
CA PRO A 75 3.04 -4.85 6.89
C PRO A 75 2.55 -5.51 5.60
N THR A 76 1.65 -6.49 5.71
CA THR A 76 0.98 -7.10 4.54
C THR A 76 -0.31 -7.71 5.05
N THR A 77 -1.44 -7.04 4.84
CA THR A 77 -2.70 -7.48 5.42
C THR A 77 -3.92 -7.00 4.64
N VAL A 78 -5.04 -7.68 4.89
CA VAL A 78 -6.35 -7.29 4.40
C VAL A 78 -6.96 -6.21 5.27
N LEU A 79 -7.74 -5.32 4.66
CA LEU A 79 -8.48 -4.24 5.30
C LEU A 79 -9.99 -4.48 5.10
N PRO A 80 -10.61 -5.45 5.80
CA PRO A 80 -11.97 -5.91 5.48
C PRO A 80 -13.08 -4.95 5.94
N THR A 81 -12.75 -3.94 6.76
CA THR A 81 -13.73 -3.01 7.35
C THR A 81 -13.15 -1.60 7.48
N LEU A 82 -13.99 -0.58 7.62
CA LEU A 82 -13.53 0.79 7.88
C LEU A 82 -12.60 0.87 9.10
N GLY A 83 -12.90 0.14 10.17
CA GLY A 83 -12.08 0.09 11.38
C GLY A 83 -10.65 -0.39 11.10
N SER A 84 -10.46 -1.28 10.12
CA SER A 84 -9.11 -1.74 9.76
C SER A 84 -8.24 -0.67 9.11
N LEU A 85 -8.78 0.45 8.63
CA LEU A 85 -7.96 1.54 8.08
C LEU A 85 -7.14 2.25 9.16
N SER A 86 -7.46 2.07 10.45
CA SER A 86 -6.74 2.73 11.55
C SER A 86 -5.27 2.32 11.67
N VAL A 87 -4.89 1.15 11.16
CA VAL A 87 -3.50 0.66 11.21
C VAL A 87 -2.60 1.33 10.18
N LEU A 88 -3.17 2.04 9.21
CA LEU A 88 -2.40 2.73 8.18
C LEU A 88 -1.80 4.03 8.72
N VAL A 89 -0.75 4.51 8.07
CA VAL A 89 -0.24 5.87 8.22
C VAL A 89 -1.38 6.85 7.94
N PHE A 90 -1.66 7.71 8.93
CA PHE A 90 -2.84 8.60 8.96
C PHE A 90 -4.19 7.88 8.91
N GLY A 91 -4.28 6.68 9.48
CA GLY A 91 -5.42 5.78 9.38
C GLY A 91 -6.75 6.36 9.85
N ALA A 92 -6.76 7.13 10.94
CA ALA A 92 -7.97 7.76 11.46
C ALA A 92 -8.61 8.73 10.44
N ALA A 93 -7.79 9.53 9.75
CA ALA A 93 -8.27 10.44 8.71
C ALA A 93 -8.73 9.67 7.47
N LEU A 94 -7.98 8.63 7.04
CA LEU A 94 -8.41 7.77 5.94
C LEU A 94 -9.76 7.10 6.22
N ALA A 95 -9.96 6.61 7.44
CA ALA A 95 -11.22 6.00 7.86
C ALA A 95 -12.38 7.00 7.82
N ALA A 96 -12.16 8.23 8.28
CA ALA A 96 -13.19 9.27 8.26
C ALA A 96 -13.58 9.67 6.83
N ASP A 97 -12.64 9.75 5.90
CA ASP A 97 -12.92 10.04 4.50
C ASP A 97 -13.60 8.85 3.82
N ALA A 98 -13.08 7.63 3.99
CA ALA A 98 -13.66 6.42 3.43
C ALA A 98 -15.08 6.14 3.92
N ALA A 99 -15.40 6.50 5.18
CA ALA A 99 -16.73 6.31 5.76
C ALA A 99 -17.83 7.13 5.06
N ARG A 100 -17.46 8.19 4.33
CA ARG A 100 -18.41 9.04 3.59
C ARG A 100 -18.72 8.52 2.18
N HIS A 101 -18.09 7.44 1.76
CA HIS A 101 -18.04 7.01 0.36
C HIS A 101 -18.18 5.48 0.18
N ASP A 102 -19.03 4.80 0.95
CA ASP A 102 -19.35 3.37 0.75
C ASP A 102 -18.14 2.44 0.59
N PHE A 103 -17.20 2.52 1.53
CA PHE A 103 -16.04 1.64 1.60
C PHE A 103 -16.44 0.17 1.80
N LEU A 104 -15.86 -0.71 0.99
CA LEU A 104 -16.11 -2.14 1.05
C LEU A 104 -15.00 -2.89 1.79
N LEU A 105 -13.76 -2.75 1.29
CA LEU A 105 -12.57 -3.48 1.73
C LEU A 105 -11.30 -2.94 1.05
N GLY A 106 -10.13 -3.36 1.50
CA GLY A 106 -8.85 -3.04 0.85
C GLY A 106 -7.75 -4.04 1.17
N PHE A 107 -6.57 -3.79 0.62
CA PHE A 107 -5.34 -4.51 0.91
C PHE A 107 -4.19 -3.52 1.03
N THR A 108 -3.25 -3.79 1.93
CA THR A 108 -2.09 -2.93 2.14
C THR A 108 -0.79 -3.72 2.20
N SER A 109 0.28 -3.06 1.74
CA SER A 109 1.67 -3.45 1.95
C SER A 109 2.40 -2.27 2.59
N GLY A 110 2.81 -2.45 3.84
CA GLY A 110 3.53 -1.48 4.66
C GLY A 110 4.96 -1.93 4.95
N ARG A 111 5.91 -1.01 4.97
CA ARG A 111 7.28 -1.24 5.46
C ARG A 111 7.87 0.01 6.06
N ALA A 112 8.79 -0.21 6.98
CA ALA A 112 9.62 0.81 7.58
C ALA A 112 11.09 0.70 7.12
N SER A 113 11.82 1.79 7.29
CA SER A 113 13.28 1.80 7.23
C SER A 113 13.87 0.89 8.31
N VAL A 114 14.97 0.21 8.02
CA VAL A 114 15.66 -0.65 9.00
C VAL A 114 16.07 0.19 10.23
N PRO A 115 15.65 -0.19 11.44
CA PRO A 115 16.09 0.49 12.65
C PRO A 115 17.58 0.26 12.90
N PRO A 116 18.29 1.23 13.51
CA PRO A 116 19.69 1.04 13.88
C PRO A 116 19.84 -0.14 14.85
N PRO A 117 21.01 -0.81 14.87
CA PRO A 117 21.32 -1.81 15.88
C PRO A 117 21.16 -1.26 17.30
N ALA A 118 20.79 -2.12 18.24
CA ALA A 118 20.63 -1.73 19.64
C ALA A 118 21.93 -1.10 20.17
N GLY A 119 21.81 0.02 20.87
CA GLY A 119 22.95 0.75 21.44
C GLY A 119 23.66 1.71 20.48
N GLN A 120 23.24 1.79 19.20
CA GLN A 120 23.79 2.79 18.27
C GLN A 120 22.96 4.09 18.25
N PRO A 121 23.59 5.24 17.97
CA PRO A 121 22.89 6.50 17.78
C PRO A 121 21.82 6.39 16.68
N ALA A 122 20.70 7.10 16.86
CA ALA A 122 19.69 7.18 15.82
C ALA A 122 20.29 7.77 14.53
N PRO A 123 19.93 7.25 13.35
CA PRO A 123 20.37 7.82 12.09
C PRO A 123 19.94 9.28 11.98
N ARG A 124 20.71 10.07 11.21
CA ARG A 124 20.45 11.50 11.00
C ARG A 124 19.08 11.77 10.35
N ASN A 125 18.62 10.82 9.54
CA ASN A 125 17.30 10.83 8.92
C ASN A 125 16.28 10.18 9.86
N LYS A 126 15.08 10.75 9.91
CA LYS A 126 13.96 10.15 10.64
C LYS A 126 13.63 8.78 10.05
N PRO A 127 13.21 7.80 10.88
CA PRO A 127 12.63 6.56 10.40
C PRO A 127 11.49 6.85 9.42
N LYS A 128 11.48 6.14 8.30
CA LYS A 128 10.42 6.23 7.30
C LYS A 128 9.48 5.05 7.46
N ILE A 129 8.19 5.29 7.27
CA ILE A 129 7.13 4.28 7.18
C ILE A 129 6.31 4.64 5.95
N LEU A 130 6.04 3.65 5.11
CA LEU A 130 5.20 3.80 3.92
C LEU A 130 4.20 2.65 3.85
N ASP A 131 2.93 3.02 3.78
CA ASP A 131 1.83 2.13 3.45
C ASP A 131 1.36 2.39 2.02
N ASN A 132 1.40 1.35 1.20
CA ASN A 132 0.73 1.32 -0.08
C ASN A 132 -0.56 0.51 0.07
N ALA A 133 -1.72 1.15 -0.14
CA ALA A 133 -3.01 0.49 -0.02
C ALA A 133 -3.85 0.67 -1.29
N VAL A 134 -4.59 -0.38 -1.66
CA VAL A 134 -5.67 -0.31 -2.65
C VAL A 134 -6.98 -0.54 -1.92
N LEU A 135 -7.92 0.38 -2.13
CA LEU A 135 -9.23 0.40 -1.47
C LEU A 135 -10.33 0.20 -2.53
N ARG A 136 -11.37 -0.55 -2.18
CA ARG A 136 -12.57 -0.74 -2.99
C ARG A 136 -13.77 -0.06 -2.34
N PHE A 137 -14.58 0.54 -3.21
CA PHE A 137 -15.81 1.24 -2.87
C PHE A 137 -16.95 0.70 -3.72
N ALA A 138 -18.20 0.98 -3.33
CA ALA A 138 -19.39 0.45 -3.99
C ALA A 138 -19.52 0.86 -5.45
N SER A 139 -19.05 2.06 -5.82
CA SER A 139 -19.08 2.55 -7.20
C SER A 139 -17.79 3.27 -7.61
N PRO A 140 -17.57 3.48 -8.93
CA PRO A 140 -16.49 4.33 -9.41
C PRO A 140 -16.59 5.78 -8.91
N ALA A 141 -17.80 6.30 -8.75
CA ALA A 141 -18.03 7.66 -8.26
C ALA A 141 -17.61 7.80 -6.79
N ASP A 142 -17.94 6.82 -5.96
CA ASP A 142 -17.53 6.77 -4.56
C ASP A 142 -16.02 6.67 -4.41
N ALA A 143 -15.38 5.83 -5.23
CA ALA A 143 -13.93 5.71 -5.26
C ALA A 143 -13.25 7.03 -5.63
N ALA A 144 -13.75 7.73 -6.65
CA ALA A 144 -13.21 9.01 -7.07
C ALA A 144 -13.41 10.10 -6.01
N ALA A 145 -14.58 10.16 -5.38
CA ALA A 145 -14.89 11.12 -4.31
C ALA A 145 -14.01 10.87 -3.07
N ALA A 146 -13.86 9.61 -2.66
CA ALA A 146 -12.97 9.22 -1.56
C ALA A 146 -11.52 9.62 -1.84
N ALA A 147 -11.02 9.34 -3.04
CA ALA A 147 -9.66 9.72 -3.44
C ALA A 147 -9.46 11.24 -3.38
N ALA A 148 -10.43 12.02 -3.87
CA ALA A 148 -10.37 13.48 -3.83
C ALA A 148 -10.38 14.02 -2.38
N ALA A 149 -11.22 13.47 -1.51
CA ALA A 149 -11.26 13.83 -0.09
C ALA A 149 -9.93 13.54 0.62
N MET A 150 -9.40 12.33 0.44
CA MET A 150 -8.14 11.90 1.04
C MET A 150 -6.94 12.74 0.56
N ALA A 151 -6.93 13.16 -0.71
CA ALA A 151 -5.90 14.03 -1.27
C ALA A 151 -6.02 15.48 -0.75
N GLY A 152 -7.24 16.02 -0.70
CA GLY A 152 -7.51 17.39 -0.25
C GLY A 152 -7.14 17.63 1.22
N ALA A 153 -7.32 16.63 2.08
CA ALA A 153 -6.94 16.69 3.49
C ALA A 153 -5.41 16.74 3.72
N ARG A 154 -4.60 16.43 2.68
CA ARG A 154 -3.16 16.14 2.82
C ARG A 154 -2.25 16.90 1.87
N ALA A 155 -2.80 17.80 1.06
CA ALA A 155 -1.98 18.76 0.34
C ALA A 155 -1.12 19.55 1.36
N PRO A 156 0.20 19.72 1.12
CA PRO A 156 1.01 20.52 2.01
C PRO A 156 0.37 21.89 2.14
N LYS A 157 0.08 22.31 3.37
CA LYS A 157 -0.33 23.68 3.67
C LYS A 157 0.71 24.57 3.02
N ARG A 158 0.36 25.23 1.89
CA ARG A 158 1.27 26.14 1.20
C ARG A 158 1.80 27.09 2.27
N LEU A 159 3.09 27.01 2.55
CA LEU A 159 3.74 27.99 3.41
C LEU A 159 3.47 29.32 2.71
N ALA A 160 2.60 30.14 3.30
CA ALA A 160 2.31 31.45 2.76
C ALA A 160 3.66 32.15 2.64
N ALA A 161 4.13 32.36 1.41
CA ALA A 161 5.27 33.21 1.18
C ALA A 161 4.86 34.56 1.77
N ALA A 162 5.52 34.95 2.85
CA ALA A 162 5.45 36.32 3.32
C ALA A 162 5.92 37.17 2.15
N THR A 163 4.97 37.75 1.42
CA THR A 163 5.24 38.89 0.57
C THR A 163 5.73 39.97 1.52
N THR A 164 7.05 40.05 1.68
CA THR A 164 7.71 41.26 2.12
C THR A 164 7.32 42.30 1.09
N ARG A 165 6.22 43.00 1.39
CA ARG A 165 5.78 44.17 0.66
C ARG A 165 6.95 45.15 0.77
N GLY A 166 7.61 45.39 -0.36
CA GLY A 166 8.70 46.36 -0.45
C GLY A 166 8.26 47.66 0.18
N SER A 167 8.97 48.08 1.22
CA SER A 167 8.84 49.40 1.81
C SER A 167 9.54 50.39 0.88
N ASP A 168 8.82 50.88 -0.11
CA ASP A 168 9.17 52.12 -0.78
C ASP A 168 8.84 53.30 0.13
N GLY A 169 9.87 54.12 0.36
CA GLY A 169 9.76 55.56 0.56
C GLY A 169 9.20 56.05 1.90
N THR A 170 10.06 56.61 2.75
CA THR A 170 10.16 58.08 2.93
C THR A 170 11.09 58.38 4.11
N SER A 171 12.25 58.94 3.79
CA SER A 171 13.17 59.56 4.74
C SER A 171 12.56 60.88 5.25
N PRO A 172 12.40 61.11 6.58
CA PRO A 172 12.05 62.43 7.06
C PRO A 172 13.31 63.29 7.16
N ARG A 173 13.30 64.37 6.40
CA ARG A 173 14.29 65.45 6.43
C ARG A 173 14.41 66.00 7.86
N ARG A 174 15.66 66.09 8.32
CA ARG A 174 16.08 66.91 9.47
C ARG A 174 15.63 68.35 9.25
N ASN A 175 14.75 68.86 10.12
CA ASN A 175 14.61 70.30 10.33
C ASN A 175 15.46 70.67 11.55
N ALA A 176 16.45 71.53 11.30
CA ALA A 176 17.13 72.33 12.30
C ALA A 176 16.32 73.62 12.56
N VAL A 177 16.44 74.17 13.78
CA VAL A 177 16.40 75.60 14.21
C VAL A 177 15.99 75.63 15.70
N ARG A 178 16.97 75.82 16.61
CA ARG A 178 17.20 76.96 17.55
C ARG A 178 16.11 77.15 18.63
N ALA A 179 16.39 77.41 19.89
CA ALA A 179 17.48 78.19 20.50
C ALA A 179 18.02 77.55 21.79
#